data_AF-A0A0Q4UR21-F1
#
_entry.id   AF-A0A0Q4UR21-F1
#
_cell.length_a   1.000
_cell.length_b   1.000
_cell.length_c   1.000
_cell.angle_alpha   90.00
_cell.angle_beta   90.00
_cell.angle_gamma   90.00
#
_symmetry.space_group_name_H-M   'P 1'
#
loop_
_entity.id
_entity.type
_entity.pdbx_description
1 polymer ?
#
loop_
_entity_poly.entity_id
_entity_poly.type
_entity_poly.pdbx_seq_one_letter_code
_entity_poly.pdbx_strand_id
1 'polypeptide(L)'
;MKQAKKNLLGTATPQMRVVALAIRKAQCSGRKTRCREVVRDLPAESTVGFVNARHLDEAIALADSMDDRRDSKKNRHINWRARAFYGPNWNMMEGAAGKLRHERVLLAEQLNFPIRDRLTYRREQLALPAARWVMKHGAPGGTHFVVRIAEVASYEVRTEKNWVRVNRGKDHWASLSDTHFIDLLPTWTATVRRLGMATVADRWFILDATMFVETPGRSVWEARVTRTGRGYQAVVERVWLSFYGKAVTVHTSLHAALNAKPPVLQVEIERPLPDEDDAALSALAFA
;
A
#
# COMPACT_ATOMS: atom_id res chain seq x y z
N MET A 1 23.64 -36.77 16.16
CA MET A 1 23.50 -37.48 14.87
C MET A 1 22.36 -36.84 14.07
N LYS A 2 22.63 -36.25 12.90
CA LYS A 2 21.58 -35.71 12.02
C LYS A 2 20.95 -36.88 11.25
N GLN A 3 19.65 -37.12 11.42
CA GLN A 3 18.90 -38.08 10.59
C GLN A 3 19.11 -37.73 9.12
N ALA A 4 19.59 -38.70 8.33
CA ALA A 4 19.68 -38.55 6.88
C ALA A 4 18.26 -38.28 6.34
N LYS A 5 18.03 -37.11 5.73
CA LYS A 5 16.75 -36.77 5.10
C LYS A 5 16.48 -37.80 4.00
N LYS A 6 15.59 -38.76 4.28
CA LYS A 6 15.16 -39.80 3.34
C LYS A 6 14.60 -39.11 2.10
N ASN A 7 15.16 -39.39 0.93
CA ASN A 7 14.75 -38.80 -0.33
C ASN A 7 13.42 -39.41 -0.80
N LEU A 8 12.32 -39.01 -0.16
CA LEU A 8 10.97 -39.57 -0.36
C LEU A 8 10.51 -39.54 -1.83
N LEU A 9 10.95 -38.55 -2.61
CA LEU A 9 10.66 -38.42 -4.04
C LEU A 9 11.23 -39.54 -4.90
N GLY A 10 12.40 -40.07 -4.53
CA GLY A 10 13.08 -41.12 -5.27
C GLY A 10 12.42 -42.49 -5.10
N THR A 11 11.65 -42.67 -4.02
CA THR A 11 10.98 -43.93 -3.67
C THR A 11 9.45 -43.88 -3.89
N ALA A 12 8.91 -42.73 -4.31
CA ALA A 12 7.48 -42.56 -4.52
C ALA A 12 7.00 -43.20 -5.82
N THR A 13 5.97 -44.06 -5.74
CA THR A 13 5.33 -44.65 -6.91
C THR A 13 4.56 -43.59 -7.73
N PRO A 14 4.26 -43.85 -9.02
CA PRO A 14 3.47 -42.93 -9.84
C PRO A 14 2.13 -42.54 -9.20
N GLN A 15 1.45 -43.49 -8.57
CA GLN A 15 0.18 -43.28 -7.87
C GLN A 15 0.37 -42.37 -6.65
N MET A 16 1.45 -42.54 -5.88
CA MET A 16 1.77 -41.66 -4.74
C MET A 16 2.01 -40.22 -5.18
N ARG A 17 2.57 -40.01 -6.37
CA ARG A 17 2.78 -38.68 -6.93
C ARG A 17 1.47 -38.02 -7.37
N VAL A 18 0.55 -38.78 -7.97
CA VAL A 18 -0.78 -38.27 -8.36
C VAL A 18 -1.57 -37.83 -7.13
N VAL A 19 -1.59 -38.67 -6.08
CA VAL A 19 -2.25 -38.35 -4.81
C VAL A 19 -1.60 -37.14 -4.11
N ALA A 20 -0.26 -37.08 -4.06
CA ALA A 20 0.45 -35.93 -3.49
C ALA A 20 0.17 -34.62 -4.25
N LEU A 21 0.05 -34.69 -5.59
CA LEU A 21 -0.32 -33.53 -6.41
C LEU A 21 -1.77 -33.07 -6.17
N ALA A 22 -2.71 -34.01 -6.01
CA ALA A 22 -4.10 -33.70 -5.67
C ALA A 22 -4.21 -33.06 -4.28
N ILE A 23 -3.50 -33.59 -3.28
CA ILE A 23 -3.41 -33.02 -1.93
C ILE A 23 -2.80 -31.61 -1.99
N ARG A 24 -1.72 -31.40 -2.74
CA ARG A 24 -1.10 -30.09 -2.89
C ARG A 24 -2.06 -29.06 -3.50
N LYS A 25 -2.80 -29.45 -4.54
CA LYS A 25 -3.83 -28.61 -5.16
C LYS A 25 -4.94 -28.25 -4.17
N ALA A 26 -5.29 -29.17 -3.26
CA ALA A 26 -6.26 -28.93 -2.19
C ALA A 26 -5.70 -28.10 -1.02
N GLN A 27 -4.43 -28.27 -0.63
CA GLN A 27 -3.77 -27.48 0.41
C GLN A 27 -3.68 -26.00 0.04
N CYS A 28 -3.53 -25.66 -1.26
CA CYS A 28 -3.64 -24.29 -1.76
C CYS A 28 -4.99 -23.61 -1.44
N SER A 29 -6.03 -24.35 -1.03
CA SER A 29 -7.31 -23.82 -0.56
C SER A 29 -7.40 -23.62 0.96
N GLY A 30 -6.32 -23.86 1.70
CA GLY A 30 -6.18 -23.50 3.13
C GLY A 30 -6.87 -24.43 4.14
N ARG A 31 -7.45 -25.57 3.73
CA ARG A 31 -8.14 -26.52 4.64
C ARG A 31 -7.54 -27.93 4.59
N LYS A 32 -6.90 -28.38 5.68
CA LYS A 32 -6.30 -29.72 5.80
C LYS A 32 -7.32 -30.87 5.75
N THR A 33 -8.55 -30.65 6.24
CA THR A 33 -9.64 -31.64 6.20
C THR A 33 -10.06 -32.00 4.77
N ARG A 34 -10.06 -31.02 3.87
CA ARG A 34 -10.41 -31.21 2.44
C ARG A 34 -9.44 -32.12 1.69
N CYS A 35 -8.19 -32.21 2.16
CA CYS A 35 -7.19 -33.10 1.56
C CYS A 35 -7.52 -34.58 1.77
N ARG A 36 -8.10 -34.93 2.93
CA ARG A 36 -8.55 -36.30 3.22
C ARG A 36 -9.81 -36.67 2.44
N GLU A 37 -10.71 -35.70 2.25
CA GLU A 37 -11.92 -35.85 1.43
C GLU A 37 -11.58 -36.07 -0.04
N VAL A 38 -10.64 -35.29 -0.61
CA VAL A 38 -10.19 -35.46 -2.01
C VAL A 38 -9.59 -36.84 -2.25
N VAL A 39 -8.85 -37.41 -1.28
CA VAL A 39 -8.32 -38.77 -1.42
C VAL A 39 -9.43 -39.83 -1.34
N ARG A 40 -10.48 -39.56 -0.56
CA ARG A 40 -11.67 -40.43 -0.45
C ARG A 40 -12.50 -40.45 -1.74
N ASP A 41 -12.53 -39.31 -2.45
CA ASP A 41 -13.35 -39.12 -3.65
C ASP A 41 -12.59 -39.44 -4.96
N LEU A 42 -11.34 -39.91 -4.90
CA LEU A 42 -10.60 -40.38 -6.07
C LEU A 42 -11.17 -41.72 -6.58
N PRO A 43 -11.16 -41.98 -7.90
CA PRO A 43 -11.60 -43.24 -8.47
C PRO A 43 -10.89 -44.43 -7.82
N ALA A 44 -11.60 -45.54 -7.56
CA ALA A 44 -11.05 -46.72 -6.88
C ALA A 44 -9.76 -47.24 -7.55
N GLU A 45 -9.67 -47.14 -8.88
CA GLU A 45 -8.51 -47.50 -9.70
C GLU A 45 -7.26 -46.67 -9.38
N SER A 46 -7.44 -45.41 -8.95
CA SER A 46 -6.36 -44.50 -8.53
C SER A 46 -5.92 -44.70 -7.08
N THR A 47 -6.69 -45.48 -6.30
CA THR A 47 -6.42 -45.82 -4.90
C THR A 47 -5.99 -47.28 -4.69
N VAL A 48 -5.96 -48.10 -5.77
CA VAL A 48 -5.40 -49.46 -5.73
C VAL A 48 -3.92 -49.40 -5.34
N GLY A 49 -3.59 -49.98 -4.18
CA GLY A 49 -2.25 -49.91 -3.55
C GLY A 49 -2.11 -48.87 -2.43
N PHE A 50 -3.12 -48.02 -2.23
CA PHE A 50 -3.20 -47.02 -1.15
C PHE A 50 -4.14 -47.48 -0.03
N VAL A 51 -3.95 -48.69 0.48
CA VAL A 51 -4.89 -49.30 1.44
C VAL A 51 -4.55 -48.98 2.91
N ASN A 52 -3.39 -48.39 3.20
CA ASN A 52 -2.97 -48.12 4.58
C ASN A 52 -2.80 -46.62 4.87
N ALA A 53 -3.34 -46.15 6.00
CA ALA A 53 -3.24 -44.78 6.49
C ALA A 53 -1.79 -44.23 6.50
N ARG A 54 -0.80 -45.11 6.69
CA ARG A 54 0.63 -44.81 6.61
C ARG A 54 1.07 -44.24 5.25
N HIS A 55 0.49 -44.71 4.15
CA HIS A 55 0.82 -44.21 2.81
C HIS A 55 0.25 -42.82 2.53
N LEU A 56 -0.87 -42.46 3.19
CA LEU A 56 -1.42 -41.11 3.14
C LEU A 56 -0.52 -40.11 3.87
N ASP A 57 -0.05 -40.46 5.08
CA ASP A 57 0.89 -39.61 5.82
C ASP A 57 2.23 -39.49 5.10
N GLU A 58 2.71 -40.58 4.46
CA GLU A 58 3.90 -40.55 3.59
C GLU A 58 3.69 -39.68 2.34
N ALA A 59 2.49 -39.66 1.75
CA ALA A 59 2.15 -38.78 0.62
C ALA A 59 2.03 -37.30 1.03
N ILE A 60 1.49 -37.02 2.22
CA ILE A 60 1.45 -35.66 2.80
C ILE A 60 2.89 -35.19 3.09
N ALA A 61 3.70 -36.01 3.74
CA ALA A 61 5.11 -35.70 4.02
C ALA A 61 5.92 -35.54 2.72
N LEU A 62 5.62 -36.32 1.68
CA LEU A 62 6.20 -36.15 0.36
C LEU A 62 5.83 -34.80 -0.25
N ALA A 63 4.55 -34.41 -0.20
CA ALA A 63 4.06 -33.12 -0.69
C ALA A 63 4.76 -31.95 0.02
N ASP A 64 4.86 -31.99 1.35
CA ASP A 64 5.54 -30.97 2.15
C ASP A 64 7.06 -30.93 1.83
N SER A 65 7.69 -32.10 1.63
CA SER A 65 9.13 -32.18 1.27
C SER A 65 9.46 -31.62 -0.12
N MET A 66 8.49 -31.61 -1.05
CA MET A 66 8.65 -31.02 -2.37
C MET A 66 8.72 -29.49 -2.32
N ASP A 67 8.11 -28.87 -1.31
CA ASP A 67 8.17 -27.43 -1.09
C ASP A 67 9.52 -27.04 -0.45
N ASP A 68 9.96 -27.78 0.57
CA ASP A 68 11.26 -27.57 1.26
C ASP A 68 12.48 -27.68 0.34
N ARG A 69 12.45 -28.58 -0.64
CA ARG A 69 13.56 -28.78 -1.59
C ARG A 69 13.70 -27.66 -2.60
N ARG A 70 12.66 -26.84 -2.77
CA ARG A 70 12.62 -25.73 -3.73
C ARG A 70 13.09 -24.41 -3.10
N ASP A 71 12.95 -24.25 -1.78
CA ASP A 71 13.46 -23.10 -1.02
C ASP A 71 14.97 -23.13 -0.77
N SER A 72 15.56 -24.32 -0.56
CA SER A 72 16.96 -24.42 -0.12
C SER A 72 18.03 -24.20 -1.21
N LYS A 73 17.69 -24.35 -2.51
CA LYS A 73 18.72 -24.37 -3.57
C LYS A 73 19.01 -23.02 -4.23
N LYS A 74 18.14 -22.03 -4.07
CA LYS A 74 18.40 -20.63 -4.42
C LYS A 74 17.57 -19.78 -3.48
N ASN A 75 18.23 -18.93 -2.69
CA ASN A 75 17.66 -17.93 -1.79
C ASN A 75 16.85 -16.85 -2.55
N ARG A 76 15.90 -17.28 -3.39
CA ARG A 76 15.10 -16.48 -4.31
C ARG A 76 13.67 -16.96 -4.15
N HIS A 77 12.85 -16.09 -3.54
CA HIS A 77 11.40 -16.22 -3.45
C HIS A 77 10.81 -16.88 -4.71
N ILE A 78 10.19 -18.05 -4.51
CA ILE A 78 9.49 -18.85 -5.52
C ILE A 78 8.35 -18.06 -6.19
N ASN A 79 7.96 -16.92 -5.61
CA ASN A 79 6.81 -16.10 -5.99
C ASN A 79 6.81 -15.61 -7.45
N TRP A 80 7.95 -15.53 -8.14
CA TRP A 80 7.98 -14.99 -9.51
C TRP A 80 7.60 -16.01 -10.60
N ARG A 81 7.70 -17.33 -10.34
CA ARG A 81 7.45 -18.38 -11.35
C ARG A 81 6.02 -18.94 -11.35
N ALA A 82 5.24 -18.68 -10.31
CA ALA A 82 3.82 -19.02 -10.25
C ALA A 82 2.94 -18.11 -11.14
N ARG A 83 3.47 -16.96 -11.58
CA ARG A 83 2.73 -15.92 -12.32
C ARG A 83 2.15 -16.40 -13.66
N ALA A 84 2.83 -17.33 -14.33
CA ALA A 84 2.36 -17.89 -15.60
C ALA A 84 1.19 -18.90 -15.43
N PHE A 85 1.01 -19.47 -14.23
CA PHE A 85 -0.01 -20.49 -13.96
C PHE A 85 -1.29 -19.92 -13.31
N TYR A 86 -1.21 -18.81 -12.58
CA TYR A 86 -2.35 -18.23 -11.84
C TYR A 86 -2.92 -16.94 -12.45
N GLY A 87 -2.32 -16.43 -13.54
CA GLY A 87 -2.76 -15.19 -14.19
C GLY A 87 -2.81 -13.97 -13.24
N PRO A 88 -3.51 -12.88 -13.62
CA PRO A 88 -3.65 -11.67 -12.82
C PRO A 88 -4.35 -11.87 -11.46
N ASN A 89 -5.05 -13.01 -11.28
CA ASN A 89 -5.98 -13.24 -10.17
C ASN A 89 -5.38 -14.01 -8.99
N TRP A 90 -4.06 -14.25 -8.96
CA TRP A 90 -3.37 -14.84 -7.80
C TRP A 90 -3.64 -14.07 -6.49
N ASN A 91 -3.74 -12.74 -6.56
CA ASN A 91 -4.03 -11.91 -5.39
C ASN A 91 -5.51 -11.97 -4.93
N MET A 92 -6.41 -12.62 -5.69
CA MET A 92 -7.84 -12.62 -5.39
C MET A 92 -8.30 -13.79 -4.52
N MET A 93 -7.57 -14.90 -4.45
CA MET A 93 -8.04 -16.10 -3.72
C MET A 93 -7.73 -16.07 -2.20
N GLU A 94 -6.76 -15.27 -1.75
CA GLU A 94 -6.47 -15.00 -0.32
C GLU A 94 -6.96 -13.61 0.14
N GLY A 95 -7.59 -12.85 -0.77
CA GLY A 95 -7.57 -11.38 -0.77
C GLY A 95 -8.22 -10.67 0.41
N ALA A 96 -9.19 -11.28 1.10
CA ALA A 96 -9.86 -10.66 2.25
C ALA A 96 -9.33 -11.19 3.60
N ALA A 97 -9.30 -12.51 3.77
CA ALA A 97 -8.89 -13.13 5.04
C ALA A 97 -7.36 -13.04 5.27
N GLY A 98 -6.56 -13.19 4.22
CA GLY A 98 -5.10 -12.99 4.29
C GLY A 98 -4.75 -11.53 4.54
N LYS A 99 -5.45 -10.62 3.87
CA LYS A 99 -5.33 -9.17 4.11
C LYS A 99 -5.72 -8.78 5.53
N LEU A 100 -6.85 -9.27 6.05
CA LEU A 100 -7.27 -9.03 7.44
C LEU A 100 -6.28 -9.61 8.46
N ARG A 101 -5.70 -10.78 8.21
CA ARG A 101 -4.65 -11.34 9.08
C ARG A 101 -3.39 -10.49 9.06
N HIS A 102 -2.95 -10.07 7.88
CA HIS A 102 -1.79 -9.18 7.74
C HIS A 102 -2.05 -7.82 8.41
N GLU A 103 -3.23 -7.23 8.21
CA GLU A 103 -3.66 -6.00 8.88
C GLU A 103 -3.71 -6.15 10.40
N ARG A 104 -4.17 -7.30 10.92
CA ARG A 104 -4.16 -7.60 12.36
C ARG A 104 -2.76 -7.74 12.93
N VAL A 105 -1.85 -8.41 12.20
CA VAL A 105 -0.44 -8.54 12.60
C VAL A 105 0.23 -7.18 12.60
N LEU A 106 0.06 -6.39 11.54
CA LEU A 106 0.57 -5.02 11.47
C LEU A 106 -0.02 -4.14 12.57
N LEU A 107 -1.32 -4.27 12.88
CA LEU A 107 -1.95 -3.53 13.96
C LEU A 107 -1.38 -3.94 15.33
N ALA A 108 -1.18 -5.23 15.57
CA ALA A 108 -0.59 -5.72 16.82
C ALA A 108 0.85 -5.25 16.99
N GLU A 109 1.66 -5.31 15.92
CA GLU A 109 3.00 -4.73 15.87
C GLU A 109 2.96 -3.23 16.15
N GLN A 110 2.06 -2.49 15.49
CA GLN A 110 1.85 -1.06 15.73
C GLN A 110 1.52 -0.76 17.19
N LEU A 111 0.56 -1.48 17.79
CA LEU A 111 0.11 -1.27 19.17
C LEU A 111 1.20 -1.60 20.21
N ASN A 112 2.11 -2.52 19.90
CA ASN A 112 3.23 -2.89 20.77
C ASN A 112 4.34 -1.83 20.81
N PHE A 113 4.41 -0.91 19.84
CA PHE A 113 5.38 0.19 19.90
C PHE A 113 5.02 1.21 21.00
N PRO A 114 6.03 1.86 21.60
CA PRO A 114 5.82 3.02 22.46
C PRO A 114 4.90 4.04 21.81
N ILE A 115 4.02 4.67 22.59
CA ILE A 115 3.03 5.65 22.09
C ILE A 115 3.73 6.77 21.29
N ARG A 116 4.92 7.21 21.73
CA ARG A 116 5.72 8.23 21.07
C ARG A 116 6.13 7.81 19.64
N ASP A 117 6.54 6.56 19.46
CA ASP A 117 6.99 6.05 18.16
C ASP A 117 5.82 5.84 17.22
N ARG A 118 4.67 5.36 17.73
CA ARG A 118 3.42 5.29 16.97
C ARG A 118 2.96 6.65 16.45
N LEU A 119 3.00 7.68 17.29
CA LEU A 119 2.60 9.03 16.89
C LEU A 119 3.56 9.60 15.84
N THR A 120 4.85 9.30 15.94
CA THR A 120 5.85 9.69 14.94
C THR A 120 5.62 8.98 13.62
N TYR A 121 5.44 7.66 13.65
CA TYR A 121 5.12 6.85 12.47
C TYR A 121 3.83 7.32 11.77
N ARG A 122 2.76 7.59 12.53
CA ARG A 122 1.51 8.09 11.97
C ARG A 122 1.66 9.45 11.29
N ARG A 123 2.50 10.33 11.84
CA ARG A 123 2.82 11.62 11.21
C ARG A 123 3.56 11.41 9.91
N GLU A 124 4.59 10.58 9.90
CA GLU A 124 5.35 10.25 8.68
C GLU A 124 4.45 9.64 7.60
N GLN A 125 3.56 8.72 7.96
CA GLN A 125 2.60 8.13 7.04
C GLN A 125 1.69 9.15 6.36
N LEU A 126 1.38 10.27 7.01
CA LEU A 126 0.55 11.34 6.46
C LEU A 126 1.38 12.41 5.74
N ALA A 127 2.50 12.83 6.33
CA ALA A 127 3.31 13.92 5.83
C ALA A 127 4.12 13.53 4.59
N LEU A 128 4.69 12.32 4.54
CA LEU A 128 5.55 11.91 3.42
C LEU A 128 4.80 11.81 2.09
N PRO A 129 3.61 11.16 2.01
CA PRO A 129 2.84 11.16 0.76
C PRO A 129 2.40 12.56 0.35
N ALA A 130 1.94 13.38 1.30
CA ALA A 130 1.50 14.74 1.05
C ALA A 130 2.64 15.63 0.52
N ALA A 131 3.83 15.55 1.13
CA ALA A 131 5.01 16.28 0.68
C ALA A 131 5.47 15.82 -0.70
N ARG A 132 5.51 14.50 -0.97
CA ARG A 132 5.87 13.97 -2.29
C ARG A 132 4.91 14.37 -3.39
N TRP A 133 3.62 14.51 -3.06
CA TRP A 133 2.60 14.93 -4.00
C TRP A 133 2.80 16.38 -4.46
N VAL A 134 3.18 17.26 -3.53
CA VAL A 134 3.29 18.71 -3.78
C VAL A 134 4.69 19.13 -4.23
N MET A 135 5.73 18.48 -3.72
CA MET A 135 7.12 18.92 -3.85
C MET A 135 7.85 18.18 -4.97
N LYS A 136 8.63 18.92 -5.75
CA LYS A 136 9.60 18.32 -6.67
C LYS A 136 10.63 17.53 -5.88
N HIS A 137 10.83 16.29 -6.29
CA HIS A 137 11.74 15.35 -5.66
C HIS A 137 12.27 14.37 -6.72
N GLY A 138 13.26 13.56 -6.36
CA GLY A 138 13.85 12.55 -7.24
C GLY A 138 15.15 13.00 -7.90
N ALA A 139 16.01 13.72 -7.16
CA ALA A 139 17.31 14.11 -7.69
C ALA A 139 18.16 12.87 -8.05
N PRO A 140 19.03 12.93 -9.08
CA PRO A 140 19.77 11.77 -9.58
C PRO A 140 20.67 11.06 -8.55
N GLY A 141 21.08 11.77 -7.49
CA GLY A 141 21.87 11.25 -6.37
C GLY A 141 21.04 10.63 -5.25
N GLY A 142 19.71 10.62 -5.38
CA GLY A 142 18.76 10.11 -4.40
C GLY A 142 18.05 11.23 -3.63
N THR A 143 16.87 10.88 -3.09
CA THR A 143 16.02 11.78 -2.31
C THR A 143 15.80 11.22 -0.90
N HIS A 144 15.96 12.07 0.09
CA HIS A 144 15.69 11.77 1.49
C HIS A 144 14.62 12.70 2.05
N PHE A 145 13.76 12.17 2.92
CA PHE A 145 12.78 12.96 3.66
C PHE A 145 13.03 12.75 5.16
N VAL A 146 13.03 13.84 5.91
CA VAL A 146 13.24 13.86 7.35
C VAL A 146 12.08 14.61 7.96
N VAL A 147 11.23 13.90 8.71
CA VAL A 147 10.10 14.50 9.42
C VAL A 147 10.48 14.67 10.89
N ARG A 148 10.26 15.86 11.43
CA ARG A 148 10.59 16.20 12.83
C ARG A 148 9.43 16.92 13.48
N ILE A 149 9.40 16.85 14.81
CA ILE A 149 8.56 17.72 15.62
C ILE A 149 9.39 18.92 16.06
N ALA A 150 8.87 20.11 15.81
CA ALA A 150 9.48 21.37 16.18
C ALA A 150 8.42 22.32 16.79
N GLU A 151 8.89 23.40 17.41
CA GLU A 151 8.04 24.47 17.93
C GLU A 151 7.46 25.35 16.81
N VAL A 152 8.13 25.37 15.66
CA VAL A 152 7.74 26.16 14.50
C VAL A 152 7.65 25.24 13.30
N ALA A 153 6.50 25.25 12.61
CA ALA A 153 6.33 24.47 11.40
C ALA A 153 7.14 25.08 10.24
N SER A 154 7.99 24.28 9.60
CA SER A 154 8.83 24.70 8.48
C SER A 154 9.03 23.60 7.46
N TYR A 155 9.46 24.01 6.27
CA TYR A 155 9.85 23.11 5.20
C TYR A 155 11.11 23.65 4.54
N GLU A 156 12.12 22.81 4.44
CA GLU A 156 13.39 23.15 3.79
C GLU A 156 13.79 22.02 2.83
N VAL A 157 14.37 22.39 1.68
CA VAL A 157 15.04 21.43 0.78
C VAL A 157 16.50 21.82 0.69
N ARG A 158 17.37 20.89 1.06
CA ARG A 158 18.81 21.01 0.87
C ARG A 158 19.24 20.14 -0.30
N THR A 159 19.83 20.76 -1.30
CA THR A 159 20.45 20.05 -2.42
C THR A 159 21.94 20.01 -2.23
N GLU A 160 22.52 18.82 -2.20
CA GLU A 160 23.94 18.59 -2.00
C GLU A 160 24.53 17.83 -3.18
N LYS A 161 25.83 18.01 -3.42
CA LYS A 161 26.57 17.23 -4.42
C LYS A 161 26.97 15.89 -3.80
N ASN A 162 26.46 14.81 -4.37
CA ASN A 162 26.78 13.45 -4.00
C ASN A 162 27.89 12.89 -4.91
N TRP A 163 29.07 12.68 -4.33
CA TRP A 163 30.23 12.08 -5.00
C TRP A 163 30.31 10.55 -4.82
N VAL A 164 29.44 9.95 -3.99
CA VAL A 164 29.49 8.50 -3.71
C VAL A 164 29.22 7.67 -4.96
N ARG A 165 28.37 8.18 -5.87
CA ARG A 165 28.10 7.53 -7.17
C ARG A 165 29.31 7.62 -8.12
N VAL A 166 30.07 8.71 -8.04
CA VAL A 166 31.31 8.96 -8.82
C VAL A 166 32.42 8.00 -8.40
N ASN A 167 32.61 7.80 -7.10
CA ASN A 167 33.66 6.91 -6.58
C ASN A 167 33.42 5.41 -6.88
N ARG A 168 32.26 5.05 -7.47
CA ARG A 168 31.98 3.70 -8.00
C ARG A 168 32.30 3.55 -9.50
N GLY A 169 33.04 4.50 -10.08
CA GLY A 169 33.71 4.35 -11.37
C GLY A 169 32.82 4.38 -12.60
N LYS A 170 31.58 4.91 -12.51
CA LYS A 170 30.62 4.93 -13.63
C LYS A 170 30.31 6.33 -14.19
N ASP A 171 30.48 7.37 -13.38
CA ASP A 171 30.20 8.74 -13.78
C ASP A 171 31.34 9.65 -13.28
N HIS A 172 31.84 10.54 -14.12
CA HIS A 172 32.89 11.52 -13.77
C HIS A 172 32.34 12.84 -13.21
N TRP A 173 31.04 12.90 -12.88
CA TRP A 173 30.35 14.12 -12.47
C TRP A 173 29.52 13.87 -11.21
N ALA A 174 29.56 14.81 -10.26
CA ALA A 174 28.79 14.72 -9.03
C ALA A 174 27.29 14.73 -9.32
N SER A 175 26.55 13.76 -8.79
CA SER A 175 25.09 13.77 -8.86
C SER A 175 24.52 14.68 -7.78
N LEU A 176 23.35 15.28 -8.01
CA LEU A 176 22.67 16.07 -6.98
C LEU A 176 21.78 15.14 -6.14
N SER A 177 21.89 15.21 -4.82
CA SER A 177 20.94 14.59 -3.88
C SER A 177 20.11 15.68 -3.21
N ASP A 178 18.83 15.43 -3.02
CA ASP A 178 17.89 16.33 -2.34
C ASP A 178 17.44 15.75 -1.00
N THR A 179 17.53 16.56 0.06
CA THR A 179 17.03 16.22 1.39
C THR A 179 15.95 17.20 1.79
N HIS A 180 14.76 16.68 2.03
CA HIS A 180 13.58 17.42 2.46
C HIS A 180 13.45 17.36 3.99
N PHE A 181 13.53 18.50 4.65
CA PHE A 181 13.30 18.65 6.08
C PHE A 181 11.88 19.18 6.30
N ILE A 182 11.08 18.41 7.02
CA ILE A 182 9.68 18.69 7.30
C ILE A 182 9.54 18.83 8.82
N ASP A 183 9.44 20.06 9.29
CA ASP A 183 9.23 20.35 10.69
C ASP A 183 7.75 20.62 10.93
N LEU A 184 7.12 19.80 11.78
CA LEU A 184 5.70 19.85 12.07
C LEU A 184 5.46 20.16 13.54
N LEU A 185 4.34 20.80 13.84
CA LEU A 185 3.92 20.99 15.23
C LEU A 185 3.45 19.68 15.86
N PRO A 186 3.53 19.53 17.20
CA PRO A 186 2.99 18.36 17.90
C PRO A 186 1.51 18.09 17.59
N THR A 187 0.74 19.17 17.35
CA THR A 187 -0.70 19.20 17.07
C THR A 187 -1.06 18.93 15.62
N TRP A 188 -0.09 18.86 14.70
CA TRP A 188 -0.33 18.83 13.26
C TRP A 188 -1.30 17.72 12.80
N THR A 189 -1.17 16.52 13.36
CA THR A 189 -2.07 15.40 13.03
C THR A 189 -3.53 15.69 13.40
N ALA A 190 -3.76 16.42 14.50
CA ALA A 190 -5.09 16.83 14.90
C ALA A 190 -5.63 17.91 13.94
N THR A 191 -4.78 18.85 13.52
CA THR A 191 -5.11 19.88 12.52
C THR A 191 -5.53 19.26 11.20
N VAL A 192 -4.71 18.37 10.63
CA VAL A 192 -5.02 17.65 9.37
C VAL A 192 -6.30 16.85 9.49
N ARG A 193 -6.56 16.22 10.64
CA ARG A 193 -7.81 15.48 10.88
C ARG A 193 -9.04 16.39 10.87
N ARG A 194 -8.93 17.61 11.41
CA ARG A 194 -10.04 18.59 11.39
C ARG A 194 -10.28 19.13 9.98
N LEU A 195 -9.22 19.41 9.24
CA LEU A 195 -9.30 19.87 7.84
C LEU A 195 -9.76 18.77 6.88
N GLY A 196 -9.53 17.50 7.22
CA GLY A 196 -9.80 16.34 6.36
C GLY A 196 -8.78 16.15 5.24
N MET A 197 -7.74 16.98 5.17
CA MET A 197 -6.72 16.95 4.12
C MET A 197 -5.37 17.49 4.61
N ALA A 198 -4.29 17.02 4.01
CA ALA A 198 -2.92 17.51 4.23
C ALA A 198 -2.41 18.38 3.07
N THR A 199 -3.10 18.36 1.93
CA THR A 199 -2.77 19.11 0.73
C THR A 199 -3.97 19.89 0.21
N VAL A 200 -3.74 21.04 -0.43
CA VAL A 200 -4.78 21.86 -1.06
C VAL A 200 -4.44 22.05 -2.54
N ALA A 201 -5.41 21.74 -3.42
CA ALA A 201 -5.33 21.91 -4.87
C ALA A 201 -4.04 21.32 -5.49
N ASP A 202 -3.54 20.22 -4.92
CA ASP A 202 -2.31 19.52 -5.32
C ASP A 202 -1.02 20.37 -5.38
N ARG A 203 -1.09 21.61 -4.90
CA ARG A 203 -0.04 22.62 -5.03
C ARG A 203 0.51 23.08 -3.70
N TRP A 204 -0.25 22.87 -2.63
CA TRP A 204 0.07 23.35 -1.30
C TRP A 204 0.07 22.20 -0.32
N PHE A 205 1.13 22.07 0.46
CA PHE A 205 1.22 21.17 1.60
C PHE A 205 1.01 21.98 2.88
N ILE A 206 0.08 21.56 3.73
CA ILE A 206 -0.30 22.28 4.95
C ILE A 206 0.68 21.93 6.06
N LEU A 207 1.44 22.92 6.53
CA LEU A 207 2.38 22.79 7.65
C LEU A 207 1.72 23.07 8.99
N ASP A 208 0.76 23.99 9.02
CA ASP A 208 -0.07 24.31 10.18
C ASP A 208 -1.34 25.05 9.74
N ALA A 209 -2.40 24.99 10.54
CA ALA A 209 -3.61 25.78 10.34
C ALA A 209 -4.37 26.02 11.64
N THR A 210 -4.81 27.26 11.83
CA THR A 210 -5.62 27.70 12.96
C THR A 210 -6.97 28.21 12.45
N MET A 211 -8.05 27.73 13.04
CA MET A 211 -9.39 28.15 12.67
C MET A 211 -9.63 29.58 13.13
N PHE A 212 -10.15 30.41 12.22
CA PHE A 212 -10.49 31.80 12.52
C PHE A 212 -11.99 31.98 12.71
N VAL A 213 -12.78 31.46 11.78
CA VAL A 213 -14.26 31.54 11.81
C VAL A 213 -14.85 30.23 11.33
N GLU A 214 -15.89 29.77 12.00
CA GLU A 214 -16.73 28.66 11.58
C GLU A 214 -18.18 29.12 11.50
N THR A 215 -18.81 28.87 10.35
CA THR A 215 -20.20 29.20 10.04
C THR A 215 -20.86 27.97 9.41
N PRO A 216 -22.19 27.82 9.47
CA PRO A 216 -22.87 26.70 8.84
C PRO A 216 -22.48 26.58 7.35
N GLY A 217 -21.84 25.46 6.98
CA GLY A 217 -21.41 25.19 5.61
C GLY A 217 -20.09 25.85 5.18
N ARG A 218 -19.44 26.64 6.04
CA ARG A 218 -18.17 27.30 5.71
C ARG A 218 -17.24 27.51 6.92
N SER A 219 -15.96 27.19 6.77
CA SER A 219 -14.93 27.57 7.75
C SER A 219 -13.76 28.30 7.10
N VAL A 220 -13.17 29.24 7.82
CA VAL A 220 -12.02 30.04 7.40
C VAL A 220 -10.87 29.80 8.36
N TRP A 221 -9.69 29.50 7.80
CA TRP A 221 -8.50 29.13 8.54
C TRP A 221 -7.32 30.00 8.13
N GLU A 222 -6.53 30.45 9.11
CA GLU A 222 -5.18 30.94 8.84
C GLU A 222 -4.27 29.72 8.73
N ALA A 223 -3.58 29.55 7.61
CA ALA A 223 -2.74 28.38 7.35
C ALA A 223 -1.32 28.78 6.99
N ARG A 224 -0.36 28.05 7.56
CA ARG A 224 1.01 28.03 7.08
C ARG A 224 1.16 26.87 6.13
N VAL A 225 1.54 27.18 4.89
CA VAL A 225 1.63 26.21 3.80
C VAL A 225 3.00 26.27 3.18
N THR A 226 3.37 25.19 2.49
CA THR A 226 4.54 25.17 1.62
C THR A 226 4.14 24.72 0.23
N ARG A 227 4.86 25.24 -0.77
CA ARG A 227 4.72 24.85 -2.16
C ARG A 227 6.06 24.80 -2.86
N THR A 228 6.07 24.17 -4.02
CA THR A 228 7.23 24.18 -4.91
C THR A 228 7.55 25.61 -5.39
N GLY A 229 8.81 26.00 -5.22
CA GLY A 229 9.41 27.22 -5.76
C GLY A 229 10.12 26.98 -7.10
N ARG A 230 11.17 27.76 -7.38
CA ARG A 230 12.01 27.54 -8.57
C ARG A 230 12.99 26.39 -8.30
N GLY A 231 13.10 25.45 -9.25
CA GLY A 231 13.97 24.27 -9.08
C GLY A 231 13.47 23.35 -7.96
N TYR A 232 14.36 22.99 -7.03
CA TYR A 232 14.07 22.18 -5.84
C TYR A 232 13.74 23.03 -4.59
N GLN A 233 13.59 24.35 -4.73
CA GLN A 233 13.29 25.21 -3.58
C GLN A 233 11.87 25.01 -3.07
N ALA A 234 11.70 25.16 -1.77
CA ALA A 234 10.40 25.26 -1.11
C ALA A 234 10.11 26.71 -0.73
N VAL A 235 8.87 27.15 -0.96
CA VAL A 235 8.39 28.45 -0.49
C VAL A 235 7.38 28.20 0.62
N VAL A 236 7.71 28.68 1.81
CA VAL A 236 6.81 28.66 2.96
C VAL A 236 6.14 30.02 3.08
N GLU A 237 4.81 30.02 3.11
CA GLU A 237 4.03 31.26 3.19
C GLU A 237 2.79 31.08 4.07
N ARG A 238 2.22 32.21 4.50
CA ARG A 238 0.95 32.24 5.23
C ARG A 238 -0.15 32.59 4.24
N VAL A 239 -1.22 31.80 4.28
CA VAL A 239 -2.40 31.96 3.44
C VAL A 239 -3.64 31.80 4.29
N TRP A 240 -4.78 32.21 3.73
CA TRP A 240 -6.09 31.97 4.31
C TRP A 240 -6.81 30.92 3.49
N LEU A 241 -7.33 29.88 4.15
CA LEU A 241 -8.09 28.81 3.51
C LEU A 241 -9.57 28.98 3.83
N SER A 242 -10.41 29.02 2.80
CA SER A 242 -11.87 29.03 2.95
C SER A 242 -12.43 27.71 2.45
N PHE A 243 -13.00 26.94 3.37
CA PHE A 243 -13.60 25.63 3.14
C PHE A 243 -15.11 25.76 2.99
N TYR A 244 -15.67 25.10 1.98
CA TYR A 244 -17.10 24.96 1.70
C TYR A 244 -17.40 23.47 1.54
N GLY A 245 -17.62 22.78 2.66
CA GLY A 245 -17.67 21.32 2.67
C GLY A 245 -16.36 20.70 2.18
N LYS A 246 -16.38 20.05 1.01
CA LYS A 246 -15.18 19.45 0.39
C LYS A 246 -14.36 20.44 -0.46
N ALA A 247 -14.93 21.58 -0.85
CA ALA A 247 -14.26 22.52 -1.72
C ALA A 247 -13.42 23.51 -0.91
N VAL A 248 -12.22 23.83 -1.39
CA VAL A 248 -11.28 24.72 -0.70
C VAL A 248 -10.78 25.79 -1.64
N THR A 249 -10.76 27.03 -1.16
CA THR A 249 -10.17 28.18 -1.86
C THR A 249 -9.05 28.77 -1.02
N VAL A 250 -7.97 29.20 -1.69
CA VAL A 250 -6.75 29.74 -1.07
C VAL A 250 -6.67 31.24 -1.35
N HIS A 251 -6.41 32.03 -0.31
CA HIS A 251 -6.41 33.49 -0.36
C HIS A 251 -5.16 34.06 0.29
N THR A 252 -4.66 35.19 -0.21
CA THR A 252 -3.49 35.88 0.35
C THR A 252 -3.84 36.81 1.51
N SER A 253 -5.12 37.17 1.68
CA SER A 253 -5.58 38.06 2.75
C SER A 253 -6.88 37.57 3.40
N LEU A 254 -7.06 37.92 4.67
CA LEU A 254 -8.27 37.60 5.42
C LEU A 254 -9.52 38.21 4.77
N HIS A 255 -9.43 39.45 4.30
CA HIS A 255 -10.56 40.13 3.65
C HIS A 255 -11.05 39.38 2.41
N ALA A 256 -10.12 38.93 1.54
CA ALA A 256 -10.46 38.10 0.40
C ALA A 256 -11.06 36.75 0.84
N ALA A 257 -10.47 36.15 1.87
CA ALA A 257 -10.95 34.87 2.39
C ALA A 257 -12.37 34.94 2.94
N LEU A 258 -12.74 36.02 3.65
CA LEU A 258 -14.08 36.27 4.21
C LEU A 258 -15.12 36.65 3.15
N ASN A 259 -14.71 37.33 2.08
CA ASN A 259 -15.60 37.73 0.99
C ASN A 259 -15.64 36.74 -0.18
N ALA A 260 -14.90 35.63 -0.07
CA ALA A 260 -14.93 34.57 -1.07
C ALA A 260 -16.36 34.03 -1.26
N LYS A 261 -16.74 33.86 -2.52
CA LYS A 261 -17.98 33.15 -2.89
C LYS A 261 -17.70 31.65 -2.90
N PRO A 262 -18.69 30.80 -2.59
CA PRO A 262 -18.54 29.36 -2.72
C PRO A 262 -18.13 29.04 -4.17
N PRO A 263 -17.14 28.17 -4.39
CA PRO A 263 -16.80 27.73 -5.73
C PRO A 263 -18.03 27.06 -6.35
N VAL A 264 -18.28 27.33 -7.63
CA VAL A 264 -19.34 26.64 -8.39
C VAL A 264 -18.94 25.17 -8.39
N LEU A 265 -19.64 24.36 -7.59
CA LEU A 265 -19.51 22.91 -7.67
C LEU A 265 -19.92 22.56 -9.10
N GLN A 266 -18.96 22.12 -9.91
CA GLN A 266 -19.30 21.40 -11.13
C GLN A 266 -20.00 20.13 -10.64
N VAL A 267 -21.33 20.21 -10.53
CA VAL A 267 -22.16 19.03 -10.48
C VAL A 267 -21.86 18.36 -11.81
N GLU A 268 -21.06 17.30 -11.79
CA GLU A 268 -21.11 16.32 -12.86
C GLU A 268 -22.58 15.92 -12.93
N ILE A 269 -23.30 16.50 -13.90
CA ILE A 269 -24.61 16.00 -14.26
C ILE A 269 -24.28 14.59 -14.71
N GLU A 270 -24.56 13.60 -13.85
CA GLU A 270 -24.67 12.22 -14.26
C GLU A 270 -25.62 12.26 -15.45
N ARG A 271 -25.05 12.18 -16.66
CA ARG A 271 -25.87 11.99 -17.85
C ARG A 271 -26.60 10.69 -17.56
N PRO A 272 -27.94 10.67 -17.53
CA PRO A 272 -28.64 9.40 -17.53
C PRO A 272 -28.06 8.60 -18.70
N LEU A 273 -27.59 7.39 -18.40
CA LEU A 273 -27.20 6.44 -19.42
C LEU A 273 -28.37 6.38 -20.44
N PRO A 274 -28.09 6.46 -21.75
CA PRO A 274 -29.16 6.39 -22.73
C PRO A 274 -29.94 5.08 -22.55
N ASP A 275 -31.27 5.18 -22.52
CA ASP A 275 -32.25 4.09 -22.31
C ASP A 275 -32.16 2.92 -23.34
N GLU A 276 -31.14 2.89 -24.20
CA GLU A 276 -30.98 1.89 -25.25
C GLU A 276 -30.63 0.49 -24.70
N ASP A 277 -30.00 0.41 -23.53
CA ASP A 277 -29.62 -0.88 -22.92
C ASP A 277 -30.80 -1.61 -22.25
N ASP A 278 -31.80 -0.89 -21.71
CA ASP A 278 -32.97 -1.50 -21.06
C ASP A 278 -33.99 -2.07 -22.07
N ALA A 279 -34.08 -1.49 -23.27
CA ALA A 279 -34.88 -2.04 -24.35
C ALA A 279 -34.26 -3.33 -24.93
N ALA A 280 -32.92 -3.39 -25.03
CA ALA A 280 -32.21 -4.57 -25.50
C ALA A 280 -32.26 -5.73 -24.49
N LEU A 281 -32.18 -5.43 -23.18
CA LEU A 281 -32.31 -6.42 -22.12
C LEU A 281 -33.75 -6.94 -21.98
N SER A 282 -34.75 -6.09 -22.19
CA SER A 282 -36.16 -6.51 -22.21
C SER A 282 -36.48 -7.41 -23.40
N ALA A 283 -35.86 -7.20 -24.57
CA ALA A 283 -36.03 -8.06 -25.75
C ALA A 283 -35.41 -9.46 -25.59
N LEU A 284 -34.32 -9.58 -24.80
CA LEU A 284 -33.67 -10.86 -24.51
C LEU A 284 -34.38 -11.68 -23.41
N ALA A 285 -35.21 -11.05 -22.58
CA ALA A 285 -35.97 -11.73 -21.53
C ALA A 285 -37.22 -12.47 -22.05
N PHE A 286 -37.62 -12.22 -23.30
CA PHE A 286 -38.79 -12.83 -23.95
C PHE A 286 -38.44 -13.68 -25.20
N ALA A 287 -37.16 -14.03 -25.39
CA ALA A 287 -36.70 -14.94 -26.44
C ALA A 287 -36.45 -16.36 -25.91
#